data_AF-A0A1B0DKR4-F1
#
_entry.id   AF-A0A1B0DKR4-F1
#
_cell.length_a   1.000
_cell.length_b   1.000
_cell.length_c   1.000
_cell.angle_alpha   90.00
_cell.angle_beta   90.00
_cell.angle_gamma   90.00
#
_symmetry.space_group_name_H-M   'P 1'
#
loop_
_entity.id
_entity.type
_entity.pdbx_description
1 polymer ?
#
loop_
_entity_poly.entity_id
_entity_poly.type
_entity_poly.pdbx_seq_one_letter_code
_entity_poly.pdbx_strand_id
1 'polypeptide(L)'
;MFLEKFLGATYATRWGGAPSTVVQEPGENVWGAIWEIDMKDMGSLDKQEGVHRGVYQPLSLPIETPRGETLICRVYQLVNNPDDYPVKNGVMLNDRKPSYSYIQVLINGAIESGLPEYYVEFLKSVEHNGNLGKPELISNLNLNLTDHSQKN
;
A
#
# COMPACT_ATOMS: atom_id res chain seq x y z
N MET A 1 1.32 -8.75 -4.84
CA MET A 1 -0.09 -8.43 -4.56
C MET A 1 -0.11 -7.07 -3.90
N PHE A 2 -0.79 -6.10 -4.53
CA PHE A 2 -1.10 -4.81 -3.93
C PHE A 2 -2.62 -4.77 -3.78
N LEU A 3 -3.13 -4.49 -2.58
CA LEU A 3 -4.54 -4.27 -2.28
C LEU A 3 -4.54 -3.17 -1.21
N GLU A 4 -5.15 -2.02 -1.47
CA GLU A 4 -5.09 -0.86 -0.57
C GLU A 4 -6.44 -0.16 -0.33
N LYS A 5 -6.78 -0.04 0.96
CA LYS A 5 -7.58 1.08 1.50
C LYS A 5 -6.66 1.83 2.48
N PHE A 6 -6.20 3.02 2.09
CA PHE A 6 -5.26 3.83 2.87
C PHE A 6 -5.78 4.12 4.27
N LEU A 7 -5.20 3.51 5.30
CA LEU A 7 -5.14 4.05 6.66
C LEU A 7 -4.07 3.33 7.51
N GLY A 8 -2.86 3.06 7.03
CA GLY A 8 -1.81 2.45 7.87
C GLY A 8 -1.49 3.30 9.11
N ALA A 9 -1.53 2.70 10.29
CA ALA A 9 -1.41 3.37 11.58
C ALA A 9 -0.01 3.78 12.00
N THR A 10 0.94 3.00 11.54
CA THR A 10 2.29 3.01 12.07
C THR A 10 3.22 3.53 10.99
N TYR A 11 3.87 4.65 11.28
CA TYR A 11 4.89 5.23 10.43
C TYR A 11 5.99 4.19 10.13
N ALA A 12 6.13 3.80 8.87
CA ALA A 12 7.17 2.87 8.45
C ALA A 12 8.45 3.66 8.17
N THR A 13 9.42 3.61 9.11
CA THR A 13 10.69 4.35 9.00
C THR A 13 11.44 4.08 7.69
N ARG A 14 11.34 2.86 7.14
CA ARG A 14 11.98 2.50 5.87
C ARG A 14 11.42 3.32 4.70
N TRP A 15 10.11 3.51 4.67
CA TRP A 15 9.39 4.26 3.63
C TRP A 15 9.26 5.75 3.94
N GLY A 16 9.44 6.17 5.18
CA GLY A 16 9.26 7.57 5.57
C GLY A 16 7.78 8.00 5.65
N GLY A 17 6.86 7.06 5.81
CA GLY A 17 5.42 7.33 5.85
C GLY A 17 4.63 6.09 6.22
N ALA A 18 3.30 6.24 6.28
CA ALA A 18 2.41 5.11 6.55
C ALA A 18 2.39 4.14 5.37
N PRO A 19 2.51 2.82 5.61
CA PRO A 19 2.32 1.81 4.58
C PRO A 19 0.82 1.58 4.33
N SER A 20 0.48 0.88 3.26
CA SER A 20 -0.90 0.54 2.97
C SER A 20 -1.41 -0.65 3.77
N THR A 21 -2.73 -0.75 3.88
CA THR A 21 -3.39 -1.94 4.42
C THR A 21 -4.77 -2.08 3.81
N VAL A 22 -5.49 -3.13 4.18
CA VAL A 22 -6.90 -3.32 3.82
C VAL A 22 -7.72 -3.46 5.09
N VAL A 23 -8.92 -2.89 5.08
CA VAL A 23 -9.92 -3.05 6.13
C VAL A 23 -11.25 -3.41 5.50
N GLN A 24 -12.07 -4.13 6.23
CA GLN A 24 -13.43 -4.38 5.78
C GLN A 24 -14.25 -3.10 5.91
N GLU A 25 -14.86 -2.69 4.81
CA GLU A 25 -15.84 -1.62 4.78
C GLU A 25 -16.98 -2.02 3.86
N PRO A 26 -18.21 -2.16 4.37
CA PRO A 26 -19.36 -2.49 3.55
C PRO A 26 -19.57 -1.49 2.40
N GLY A 27 -19.72 -2.01 1.18
CA GLY A 27 -20.00 -1.19 -0.01
C GLY A 27 -18.77 -0.60 -0.70
N GLU A 28 -17.59 -0.73 -0.10
CA GLU A 28 -16.32 -0.28 -0.68
C GLU A 28 -15.54 -1.42 -1.30
N ASN A 29 -14.66 -1.07 -2.25
CA ASN A 29 -13.85 -2.03 -2.98
C ASN A 29 -12.40 -1.55 -3.08
N VAL A 30 -11.51 -2.50 -3.27
CA VAL A 30 -10.07 -2.25 -3.43
C VAL A 30 -9.60 -2.99 -4.67
N TRP A 31 -8.84 -2.31 -5.52
CA TRP A 31 -8.22 -2.92 -6.68
C TRP A 31 -6.80 -3.38 -6.39
N GLY A 32 -6.38 -4.39 -7.12
CA GLY A 32 -5.09 -5.00 -6.93
C GLY A 32 -4.62 -5.87 -8.09
N ALA A 33 -3.37 -6.30 -7.98
CA ALA A 33 -2.77 -7.26 -8.90
C ALA A 33 -2.61 -8.62 -8.23
N ILE A 34 -3.05 -9.68 -8.92
CA ILE A 34 -2.91 -11.07 -8.48
C ILE A 34 -1.61 -11.63 -9.06
N TRP A 35 -0.82 -12.29 -8.21
CA TRP A 35 0.45 -12.91 -8.58
C TRP A 35 0.39 -14.39 -8.22
N GLU A 36 0.83 -15.24 -9.14
CA GLU A 36 1.07 -16.66 -8.87
C GLU A 36 2.51 -16.84 -8.42
N ILE A 37 2.69 -17.47 -7.26
CA ILE A 37 3.99 -17.65 -6.61
C ILE A 37 4.06 -19.09 -6.11
N ASP A 38 5.24 -19.71 -6.24
CA ASP A 38 5.48 -21.06 -5.73
C ASP A 38 5.34 -21.09 -4.19
N MET A 39 4.68 -22.12 -3.67
CA MET A 39 4.48 -22.31 -2.23
C MET A 39 5.78 -22.34 -1.43
N LYS A 40 6.90 -22.74 -2.04
CA LYS A 40 8.22 -22.69 -1.39
C LYS A 40 8.65 -21.27 -1.01
N ASP A 41 8.18 -20.26 -1.74
CA ASP A 41 8.54 -18.86 -1.54
C ASP A 41 7.59 -18.15 -0.54
N MET A 42 6.53 -18.83 -0.10
CA MET A 42 5.57 -18.30 0.88
C MET A 42 6.23 -17.83 2.17
N GLY A 43 7.20 -18.60 2.70
CA GLY A 43 7.92 -18.23 3.92
C GLY A 43 8.78 -16.97 3.74
N SER A 44 9.37 -16.79 2.55
CA SER A 44 10.13 -15.58 2.21
C SER A 44 9.20 -14.35 2.12
N LEU A 45 8.01 -14.52 1.55
CA LEU A 45 7.01 -13.48 1.45
C LEU A 45 6.49 -13.07 2.85
N ASP A 46 6.13 -14.03 3.70
CA ASP A 46 5.72 -13.78 5.08
C ASP A 46 6.80 -13.04 5.88
N LYS A 47 8.07 -13.37 5.64
CA LYS A 47 9.20 -12.69 6.27
C LYS A 47 9.33 -11.25 5.79
N GLN A 48 9.15 -10.99 4.49
CA GLN A 48 9.19 -9.65 3.90
C GLN A 48 8.08 -8.76 4.48
N GLU A 49 6.88 -9.29 4.64
CA GLU A 49 5.72 -8.58 5.23
C GLU A 49 5.79 -8.48 6.76
N GLY A 50 6.84 -9.04 7.39
CA GLY A 50 7.05 -8.93 8.82
C GLY A 50 6.04 -9.72 9.65
N VAL A 51 5.49 -10.82 9.12
CA VAL A 51 4.52 -11.69 9.82
C VAL A 51 5.09 -12.21 11.14
N HIS A 52 6.33 -12.69 11.12
CA HIS A 52 7.08 -13.13 12.31
C HIS A 52 7.28 -12.03 13.39
N ARG A 53 7.08 -10.76 13.03
CA ARG A 53 7.16 -9.60 13.93
C ARG A 53 5.80 -9.00 14.28
N GLY A 54 4.71 -9.59 13.78
CA GLY A 54 3.35 -9.08 13.96
C GLY A 54 3.10 -7.74 13.27
N VAL A 55 3.82 -7.41 12.20
CA VAL A 55 3.56 -6.18 11.43
C VAL A 55 2.29 -6.36 10.60
N TYR A 56 2.28 -7.39 9.75
CA TYR A 56 1.10 -7.83 9.02
C TYR A 56 0.70 -9.25 9.44
N GLN A 57 -0.59 -9.55 9.31
CA GLN A 57 -1.14 -10.89 9.36
C GLN A 57 -1.55 -11.35 7.95
N PRO A 58 -1.28 -12.61 7.59
CA PRO A 58 -1.79 -13.18 6.36
C PRO A 58 -3.26 -13.58 6.50
N LEU A 59 -4.04 -13.32 5.46
CA LEU A 59 -5.44 -13.68 5.30
C LEU A 59 -5.63 -14.47 4.01
N SER A 60 -6.65 -15.31 3.93
CA SER A 60 -7.10 -15.94 2.68
C SER A 60 -8.47 -15.36 2.33
N LEU A 61 -8.51 -14.50 1.31
CA LEU A 61 -9.72 -13.76 0.94
C LEU A 61 -10.20 -14.15 -0.45
N PRO A 62 -11.52 -14.22 -0.68
CA PRO A 62 -12.08 -14.32 -2.02
C PRO A 62 -11.90 -12.99 -2.75
N ILE A 63 -11.29 -13.03 -3.93
CA ILE A 63 -11.06 -11.88 -4.81
C ILE A 63 -11.78 -12.14 -6.13
N GLU A 64 -12.62 -11.18 -6.53
CA GLU A 64 -13.29 -11.21 -7.83
C GLU A 64 -12.35 -10.68 -8.92
N THR A 65 -12.25 -11.42 -10.04
CA THR A 65 -11.51 -10.99 -11.21
C THR A 65 -12.40 -10.18 -12.14
N PRO A 66 -11.83 -9.37 -13.06
CA PRO A 66 -12.62 -8.67 -14.08
C PRO A 66 -13.44 -9.60 -15.00
N ARG A 67 -13.20 -10.91 -14.98
CA ARG A 67 -13.95 -11.92 -15.73
C ARG A 67 -15.11 -12.52 -14.93
N GLY A 68 -15.34 -12.05 -13.70
CA GLY A 68 -16.36 -12.58 -12.78
C GLY A 68 -15.95 -13.89 -12.10
N GLU A 69 -14.67 -14.28 -12.16
CA GLU A 69 -14.16 -15.46 -11.45
C GLU A 69 -13.84 -15.07 -10.01
N THR A 70 -14.02 -16.00 -9.06
CA THR A 70 -13.55 -15.79 -7.68
C THR A 70 -12.33 -16.65 -7.42
N LEU A 71 -11.25 -16.03 -6.96
CA LEU A 71 -10.00 -16.69 -6.57
C LEU A 71 -9.77 -16.53 -5.07
N ILE A 72 -9.27 -17.56 -4.39
CA ILE A 72 -8.80 -17.42 -3.01
C ILE A 72 -7.35 -16.97 -3.05
N CYS A 73 -7.10 -15.74 -2.61
CA CYS A 73 -5.76 -15.15 -2.61
C CYS A 73 -5.26 -14.91 -1.18
N ARG A 74 -3.96 -15.09 -0.98
CA ARG A 74 -3.29 -14.71 0.26
C ARG A 74 -3.10 -13.19 0.31
N VAL A 75 -3.75 -12.50 1.24
CA VAL A 75 -3.69 -11.04 1.48
C VAL A 75 -2.94 -10.73 2.78
N TYR A 76 -2.22 -9.60 2.86
CA TYR A 76 -1.59 -9.16 4.12
C TYR A 76 -2.31 -7.92 4.66
N GLN A 77 -2.75 -8.01 5.92
CA GLN A 77 -3.42 -6.93 6.63
C GLN A 77 -2.57 -6.48 7.82
N LEU A 78 -2.50 -5.18 8.08
CA LEU A 78 -1.73 -4.61 9.18
C LEU A 78 -2.41 -5.01 10.49
N VAL A 79 -1.64 -5.58 11.45
CA VAL A 79 -2.21 -6.12 12.70
C VAL A 79 -2.73 -5.00 13.60
N ASN A 80 -1.94 -3.96 13.80
CA ASN A 80 -2.26 -2.84 14.68
C ASN A 80 -2.76 -1.66 13.85
N ASN A 81 -3.97 -1.80 13.30
CA ASN A 81 -4.65 -0.71 12.62
C ASN A 81 -5.75 -0.15 13.54
N PRO A 82 -5.63 1.07 14.10
CA PRO A 82 -6.64 1.65 14.94
C PRO A 82 -7.85 1.98 14.07
N ASP A 83 -9.03 1.66 14.60
CA ASP A 83 -10.33 1.82 13.96
C ASP A 83 -10.65 3.30 13.63
N ASP A 84 -10.01 4.23 14.34
CA ASP A 84 -10.21 5.65 14.13
C ASP A 84 -9.47 6.11 12.87
N TYR A 85 -10.24 6.62 11.90
CA TYR A 85 -9.71 7.51 10.87
C TYR A 85 -9.01 8.65 11.63
N PRO A 86 -7.69 8.81 11.51
CA PRO A 86 -6.89 9.70 12.35
C PRO A 86 -7.02 11.12 11.82
N VAL A 87 -8.25 11.61 11.86
CA VAL A 87 -8.60 12.96 11.51
C VAL A 87 -8.51 13.78 12.79
N LYS A 88 -7.53 14.66 12.90
CA LYS A 88 -7.55 15.71 13.91
C LYS A 88 -8.17 16.94 13.28
N ASN A 89 -9.35 17.34 13.74
CA ASN A 89 -10.08 18.53 13.26
C ASN A 89 -10.37 18.55 11.74
N GLY A 90 -10.79 17.43 11.16
CA GLY A 90 -11.01 17.34 9.70
C GLY A 90 -9.75 17.06 8.86
N VAL A 91 -8.55 17.03 9.45
CA VAL A 91 -7.28 16.85 8.73
C VAL A 91 -6.58 15.54 9.10
N MET A 92 -6.13 14.79 8.08
CA MET A 92 -5.33 13.59 8.26
C MET A 92 -3.95 13.93 8.84
N LEU A 93 -3.55 13.24 9.91
CA LEU A 93 -2.22 13.40 10.49
C LEU A 93 -1.13 13.01 9.49
N ASN A 94 -0.04 13.78 9.43
CA ASN A 94 1.08 13.52 8.49
C ASN A 94 1.71 12.14 8.67
N ASP A 95 1.75 11.59 9.89
CA ASP A 95 2.29 10.25 10.17
C ASP A 95 1.41 9.12 9.61
N ARG A 96 0.20 9.46 9.16
CA ARG A 96 -0.78 8.54 8.56
C ARG A 96 -0.83 8.67 7.04
N LYS A 97 -0.16 9.68 6.48
CA LYS A 97 0.02 9.83 5.04
C LYS A 97 1.14 8.91 4.56
N PRO A 98 1.01 8.33 3.36
CA PRO A 98 2.14 7.68 2.72
C PRO A 98 3.28 8.66 2.46
N SER A 99 4.47 8.13 2.23
CA SER A 99 5.57 8.93 1.70
C SER A 99 5.37 9.17 0.21
N TYR A 100 6.03 10.19 -0.35
CA TYR A 100 5.96 10.49 -1.78
C TYR A 100 6.46 9.29 -2.60
N SER A 101 7.63 8.75 -2.25
CA SER A 101 8.17 7.62 -3.00
C SER A 101 7.32 6.36 -2.87
N TYR A 102 6.69 6.12 -1.72
CA TYR A 102 5.78 4.99 -1.56
C TYR A 102 4.57 5.11 -2.48
N ILE A 103 3.87 6.26 -2.49
CA ILE A 103 2.70 6.43 -3.37
C ILE A 103 3.07 6.37 -4.86
N GLN A 104 4.27 6.84 -5.25
CA GLN A 104 4.75 6.70 -6.63
C GLN A 104 4.96 5.22 -7.03
N VAL A 105 5.48 4.38 -6.13
CA VAL A 105 5.59 2.93 -6.38
C VAL A 105 4.22 2.32 -6.64
N LEU A 106 3.21 2.72 -5.86
CA LEU A 106 1.85 2.20 -6.00
C LEU A 106 1.19 2.64 -7.31
N ILE A 107 1.31 3.92 -7.67
CA ILE A 107 0.81 4.45 -8.94
C ILE A 107 1.47 3.73 -10.11
N ASN A 108 2.80 3.58 -10.10
CA ASN A 108 3.52 2.91 -11.17
C ASN A 108 3.13 1.43 -11.28
N GLY A 109 3.04 0.72 -10.16
CA GLY A 109 2.61 -0.68 -10.13
C GLY A 109 1.16 -0.87 -10.59
N ALA A 110 0.27 0.06 -10.25
CA ALA A 110 -1.12 0.06 -10.72
C ALA A 110 -1.21 0.24 -12.25
N ILE A 111 -0.44 1.19 -12.80
CA ILE A 111 -0.36 1.42 -14.25
C ILE A 111 0.22 0.20 -14.96
N GLU A 112 1.36 -0.32 -14.47
CA GLU A 112 2.03 -1.49 -15.05
C GLU A 112 1.14 -2.74 -15.04
N SER A 113 0.37 -2.92 -13.98
CA SER A 113 -0.54 -4.07 -13.83
C SER A 113 -1.89 -3.87 -14.55
N GLY A 114 -2.12 -2.72 -15.20
CA GLY A 114 -3.35 -2.44 -15.94
C GLY A 114 -4.59 -2.29 -15.05
N LEU A 115 -4.45 -1.74 -13.85
CA LEU A 115 -5.61 -1.42 -13.00
C LEU A 115 -6.50 -0.36 -13.68
N PRO A 116 -7.81 -0.30 -13.34
CA PRO A 116 -8.72 0.68 -13.92
C PRO A 116 -8.22 2.12 -13.74
N GLU A 117 -8.41 2.94 -14.78
CA GLU A 117 -7.94 4.32 -14.81
C GLU A 117 -8.46 5.15 -13.63
N TYR A 118 -9.74 4.98 -13.26
CA TYR A 118 -10.31 5.68 -12.11
C TYR A 118 -9.61 5.33 -10.78
N TYR A 119 -9.09 4.11 -10.65
CA TYR A 119 -8.36 3.70 -9.45
C TYR A 119 -6.94 4.28 -9.45
N VAL A 120 -6.30 4.35 -10.61
CA VAL A 120 -5.01 5.06 -10.77
C VAL A 120 -5.17 6.55 -10.42
N GLU A 121 -6.24 7.20 -10.88
CA GLU A 121 -6.54 8.59 -10.52
C GLU A 121 -6.84 8.75 -9.03
N PHE A 122 -7.53 7.79 -8.42
CA PHE A 122 -7.70 7.74 -6.97
C PHE A 122 -6.34 7.71 -6.25
N LEU A 123 -5.41 6.82 -6.63
CA LEU A 123 -4.07 6.75 -6.04
C LEU A 123 -3.30 8.08 -6.18
N LYS A 124 -3.40 8.75 -7.33
CA LYS A 124 -2.78 10.08 -7.56
C LYS A 124 -3.38 11.18 -6.69
N SER A 125 -4.63 11.03 -6.25
CA SER A 125 -5.32 12.01 -5.39
C SER A 125 -4.94 11.89 -3.91
N VAL A 126 -4.28 10.80 -3.51
CA VAL A 126 -3.89 10.55 -2.11
C VAL A 126 -2.80 11.52 -1.68
N GLU A 127 -3.08 12.28 -0.63
CA GLU A 127 -2.11 13.22 -0.05
C GLU A 127 -0.96 12.45 0.63
N HIS A 128 0.28 12.79 0.28
CA HIS A 128 1.49 12.24 0.88
C HIS A 128 2.18 13.26 1.80
N ASN A 129 3.00 12.78 2.73
CA ASN A 129 3.75 13.65 3.66
C ASN A 129 5.02 14.30 3.04
N GLY A 130 5.36 13.96 1.80
CA GLY A 130 6.50 14.54 1.08
C GLY A 130 7.86 13.88 1.37
N ASN A 131 7.93 12.95 2.32
CA ASN A 131 9.16 12.20 2.57
C ASN A 131 9.48 11.25 1.40
N LEU A 132 10.76 10.95 1.22
CA LEU A 132 11.20 9.92 0.28
C LEU A 132 11.39 8.56 0.99
N GLY A 133 11.77 8.57 2.26
CA GLY A 133 12.17 7.36 2.99
C GLY A 133 13.69 7.21 3.03
N LYS A 134 14.17 6.01 3.38
CA LYS A 134 15.62 5.79 3.55
C LYS A 134 16.37 5.88 2.21
N PRO A 135 17.52 6.56 2.13
CA PRO A 135 18.28 6.70 0.88
C PRO A 135 18.60 5.37 0.18
N GLU A 136 18.97 4.34 0.95
CA GLU A 136 19.26 2.98 0.44
C GLU A 136 18.04 2.32 -0.23
N LEU A 137 16.83 2.62 0.24
CA LEU A 137 15.63 2.16 -0.42
C LEU A 137 15.46 2.92 -1.74
N ILE A 138 15.55 4.25 -1.69
CA ILE A 138 15.32 5.11 -2.84
C ILE A 138 16.28 4.83 -3.98
N SER A 139 17.56 4.57 -3.69
CA SER A 139 18.55 4.23 -4.71
C SER A 139 18.23 2.93 -5.46
N ASN A 140 17.45 2.03 -4.86
CA ASN A 140 17.01 0.78 -5.48
C ASN A 140 15.66 0.92 -6.21
N LEU A 141 14.96 2.04 -6.03
CA LEU A 141 13.72 2.32 -6.72
C LEU A 141 14.04 3.09 -8.01
N ASN A 142 13.66 2.55 -9.16
CA ASN A 142 13.77 3.23 -10.46
C ASN A 142 12.66 4.29 -10.61
N LEU A 143 12.52 5.18 -9.63
CA LEU A 143 11.55 6.27 -9.68
C LEU A 143 12.21 7.51 -10.29
N ASN A 144 11.56 8.10 -11.29
CA ASN A 144 11.90 9.44 -11.77
C ASN A 144 11.38 10.48 -10.76
N LEU A 145 12.05 10.55 -9.60
CA LEU A 145 11.77 11.54 -8.58
C LEU A 145 12.37 12.87 -9.06
N THR A 146 11.60 13.66 -9.82
CA THR A 146 12.00 15.04 -10.10
C THR A 146 12.06 15.81 -8.79
N ASP A 147 13.14 16.57 -8.63
CA ASP A 147 13.52 17.25 -7.40
C ASP A 147 12.41 18.23 -6.96
N HIS A 148 11.69 17.90 -5.89
CA HIS A 148 10.70 18.78 -5.25
C HIS A 148 11.37 19.84 -4.35
N SER A 149 12.68 20.05 -4.47
CA SER A 149 13.43 21.07 -3.72
C SER A 149 13.11 22.52 -4.09
N GLN A 150 12.10 22.80 -4.93
CA GLN A 150 11.67 24.17 -5.23
C GLN A 150 10.15 24.29 -5.33
N LYS A 151 9.49 24.50 -4.19
CA LYS A 151 8.36 25.43 -4.07
C LYS A 151 8.42 26.04 -2.67
N ASN A 152 9.12 27.17 -2.60
CA ASN A 152 9.05 28.14 -1.50
C ASN A 152 7.65 28.75 -1.40
#